data_AF-A0A1G5QEH2-F1
#
_entry.id   AF-A0A1G5QEH2-F1
#
_cell.length_a   1.000
_cell.length_b   1.000
_cell.length_c   1.000
_cell.angle_alpha   90.00
_cell.angle_beta   90.00
_cell.angle_gamma   90.00
#
_symmetry.space_group_name_H-M   'P 1'
#
loop_
_entity.id
_entity.type
_entity.pdbx_description
1 polymer ?
#
loop_
_entity_poly.entity_id
_entity_poly.type
_entity_poly.pdbx_seq_one_letter_code
_entity_poly.pdbx_strand_id
1 'polypeptide(L)'
;MIYVKSLSENVVKVAISKWSSDEGNDEYIEINKGEVVQWDRSDRRGFLMSVARKDSVTLLYSIRLNGYVIIYDNVVYNNGSQINSLYSIPSV
;
A
#
# COMPACT_ATOMS: atom_id res chain seq x y z
N MET A 1 7.42 -9.56 5.77
CA MET A 1 7.28 -8.12 6.08
C MET A 1 7.03 -7.35 4.80
N ILE A 2 6.23 -6.28 4.85
CA ILE A 2 6.08 -5.31 3.77
C ILE A 2 6.35 -3.93 4.35
N TYR A 3 7.16 -3.13 3.67
CA TYR A 3 7.48 -1.75 4.03
C TYR A 3 6.87 -0.80 3.02
N VAL A 4 6.28 0.29 3.48
CA VAL A 4 5.70 1.32 2.62
C VAL A 4 6.25 2.67 3.03
N LYS A 5 6.90 3.33 2.09
CA LYS A 5 7.38 4.71 2.23
C LYS A 5 6.53 5.63 1.37
N SER A 6 6.06 6.74 1.95
CA SER A 6 5.46 7.80 1.16
C SER A 6 6.49 8.87 0.82
N LEU A 7 6.58 9.24 -0.45
CA LEU A 7 7.24 10.46 -0.94
C LEU A 7 6.24 11.38 -1.64
N SER A 8 4.95 11.09 -1.52
CA SER A 8 3.85 11.95 -1.98
C SER A 8 3.85 13.29 -1.22
N GLU A 9 3.49 14.37 -1.90
CA GLU A 9 3.36 15.69 -1.28
C GLU A 9 2.19 15.75 -0.30
N ASN A 10 1.14 14.96 -0.56
CA ASN A 10 -0.02 14.82 0.31
C ASN A 10 0.08 13.55 1.17
N VAL A 11 -0.57 13.57 2.34
CA VAL A 11 -0.76 12.39 3.18
C VAL A 11 -1.47 11.29 2.38
N VAL A 12 -0.93 10.07 2.44
CA VAL A 12 -1.53 8.89 1.83
C VAL A 12 -2.02 7.95 2.91
N LYS A 13 -3.16 7.30 2.68
CA LYS A 13 -3.68 6.25 3.55
C LYS A 13 -3.46 4.90 2.89
N VAL A 14 -2.83 3.98 3.60
CA VAL A 14 -2.52 2.65 3.08
C VAL A 14 -3.08 1.58 3.99
N ALA A 15 -3.75 0.59 3.39
CA ALA A 15 -4.17 -0.63 4.05
C ALA A 15 -3.62 -1.83 3.29
N ILE A 16 -3.21 -2.88 4.00
CA ILE A 16 -2.77 -4.15 3.39
C ILE A 16 -3.64 -5.27 3.93
N SER A 17 -4.29 -6.01 3.03
CA SER A 17 -5.14 -7.14 3.40
C SER A 17 -4.37 -8.19 4.20
N LYS A 18 -5.11 -9.02 4.91
CA LYS A 18 -4.59 -10.21 5.58
C LYS A 18 -5.42 -11.43 5.22
N TRP A 19 -4.82 -12.61 5.34
CA TRP A 19 -5.61 -13.85 5.29
C TRP A 19 -6.34 -14.03 6.62
N SER A 20 -7.48 -14.73 6.61
CA SER A 20 -8.34 -14.87 7.79
C SER A 20 -7.64 -15.51 9.00
N SER A 21 -6.61 -16.31 8.76
CA SER A 21 -5.79 -16.96 9.79
C SER A 21 -4.62 -16.10 10.29
N ASP A 22 -4.33 -14.97 9.64
CA ASP A 22 -3.17 -14.16 9.95
C ASP A 22 -3.50 -13.11 11.02
N GLU A 23 -2.63 -13.02 12.01
CA GLU A 23 -2.62 -11.89 12.95
C GLU A 23 -2.12 -10.62 12.25
N GLY A 24 -2.58 -9.46 12.72
CA GLY A 24 -2.10 -8.16 12.25
C GLY A 24 -3.21 -7.20 11.81
N ASN A 25 -2.80 -5.93 11.68
CA ASN A 25 -3.67 -4.81 11.35
C ASN A 25 -3.90 -4.71 9.84
N ASP A 26 -5.15 -4.68 9.39
CA ASP A 26 -5.58 -4.46 8.01
C ASP A 26 -6.32 -3.11 7.82
N GLU A 27 -6.34 -2.27 8.85
CA GLU A 27 -6.87 -0.90 8.80
C GLU A 27 -5.95 0.03 7.97
N TYR A 28 -6.52 1.16 7.59
CA TYR A 28 -5.77 2.23 6.96
C TYR A 28 -4.85 2.92 7.95
N ILE A 29 -3.59 3.05 7.57
CA ILE A 29 -2.59 3.85 8.28
C ILE A 29 -2.27 5.07 7.42
N GLU A 30 -2.29 6.25 8.04
CA GLU A 30 -1.84 7.49 7.40
C GLU A 30 -0.30 7.51 7.37
N ILE A 31 0.26 7.88 6.22
CA ILE A 31 1.70 7.97 6.00
C ILE A 31 2.02 9.37 5.48
N ASN A 32 2.74 10.15 6.29
CA ASN A 32 3.21 11.47 5.88
C ASN A 32 4.41 11.35 4.93
N LYS A 33 4.72 12.46 4.24
CA LYS A 33 5.88 12.53 3.36
C LYS A 33 7.17 12.19 4.10
N GLY A 34 7.92 11.23 3.57
CA GLY A 34 9.19 10.76 4.11
C GLY A 34 9.05 9.62 5.12
N GLU A 35 7.86 9.38 5.67
CA GLU A 35 7.62 8.33 6.65
C GLU A 35 7.62 6.93 6.02
N VAL A 36 7.99 5.95 6.86
CA VAL A 36 7.98 4.53 6.52
C VAL A 36 7.13 3.80 7.54
N VAL A 37 6.16 3.04 7.07
CA VAL A 37 5.31 2.16 7.88
C VAL A 37 5.53 0.71 7.43
N GLN A 38 5.36 -0.22 8.36
CA GLN A 38 5.53 -1.65 8.10
C GLN A 38 4.27 -2.45 8.44
N TRP A 39 4.03 -3.49 7.66
CA TRP A 39 3.04 -4.53 7.92
C TRP A 39 3.71 -5.88 8.05
N ASP A 40 3.42 -6.57 9.14
CA ASP A 40 3.84 -7.96 9.28
C ASP A 40 2.95 -8.86 8.42
N ARG A 41 3.56 -9.40 7.36
CA ARG A 41 2.92 -10.17 6.29
C ARG A 41 3.91 -11.21 5.79
N SER A 42 3.58 -12.48 5.95
CA SER A 42 4.47 -13.62 5.69
C SER A 42 3.88 -14.67 4.74
N ASP A 43 2.57 -14.64 4.49
CA ASP A 43 1.91 -15.55 3.55
C ASP A 43 2.42 -15.38 2.10
N ARG A 44 2.73 -16.52 1.47
CA ARG A 44 3.33 -16.62 0.13
C ARG A 44 2.34 -16.37 -1.01
N ARG A 45 1.03 -16.45 -0.75
CA ARG A 45 -0.03 -16.17 -1.72
C ARG A 45 -0.07 -14.70 -2.11
N GLY A 46 0.49 -13.82 -1.27
CA GLY A 46 0.47 -12.38 -1.45
C GLY A 46 -0.79 -11.74 -0.87
N PHE A 47 -0.94 -10.45 -1.14
CA PHE A 47 -1.87 -9.55 -0.48
C PHE A 47 -2.37 -8.48 -1.46
N LEU A 48 -3.46 -7.82 -1.09
CA LEU A 48 -3.93 -6.61 -1.73
C LEU A 48 -3.50 -5.41 -0.90
N MET A 49 -2.95 -4.41 -1.57
CA MET A 49 -2.64 -3.11 -0.97
C MET A 49 -3.60 -2.07 -1.54
N SER A 50 -4.31 -1.37 -0.66
CA SER A 50 -5.14 -0.22 -1.00
C SER A 50 -4.38 1.06 -0.70
N VAL A 51 -4.34 1.99 -1.67
CA VAL A 51 -3.74 3.31 -1.54
C VAL A 51 -4.81 4.36 -1.80
N ALA A 52 -5.26 5.02 -0.74
CA ALA A 52 -6.19 6.13 -0.80
C ALA A 52 -5.41 7.45 -0.69
N ARG A 53 -5.62 8.32 -1.68
CA ARG A 53 -5.05 9.66 -1.74
C ARG A 53 -6.15 10.68 -1.47
N LYS A 54 -5.80 11.79 -0.83
CA LYS A 54 -6.74 12.90 -0.62
C LYS A 54 -7.32 13.36 -1.97
N ASP A 55 -8.62 13.55 -2.04
CA ASP A 55 -9.36 14.09 -3.20
C ASP A 55 -9.14 13.31 -4.53
N SER A 56 -8.77 12.03 -4.45
CA SER A 56 -8.49 11.17 -5.60
C SER A 56 -9.10 9.79 -5.41
N VAL A 57 -9.15 9.00 -6.49
CA VAL A 57 -9.58 7.60 -6.46
C VAL A 57 -8.65 6.75 -5.59
N THR A 58 -9.24 5.73 -4.95
CA THR A 58 -8.48 4.71 -4.24
C THR A 58 -7.98 3.66 -5.23
N LEU A 59 -6.69 3.32 -5.17
CA LEU A 59 -6.08 2.35 -6.07
C LEU A 59 -5.69 1.07 -5.34
N LEU A 60 -6.00 -0.07 -5.96
CA LEU A 60 -5.66 -1.40 -5.46
C LEU A 60 -4.47 -1.99 -6.21
N TYR A 61 -3.56 -2.64 -5.48
CA TYR A 61 -2.35 -3.27 -6.02
C TYR A 61 -2.19 -4.69 -5.49
N SER A 62 -1.59 -5.58 -6.30
CA SER A 62 -1.11 -6.88 -5.82
C SER A 62 0.31 -6.75 -5.28
N ILE A 63 0.56 -7.24 -4.07
CA ILE A 63 1.89 -7.25 -3.45
C ILE A 63 2.19 -8.62 -2.84
N ARG A 64 3.43 -9.08 -3.00
CA ARG A 64 3.96 -10.30 -2.34
C ARG A 64 4.70 -9.94 -1.05
N LEU A 65 4.96 -10.95 -0.22
CA LEU A 65 5.86 -10.80 0.92
C LEU A 65 7.22 -10.19 0.51
N ASN A 66 7.87 -9.50 1.45
CA ASN A 66 9.15 -8.80 1.26
C ASN A 66 9.07 -7.68 0.21
N GLY A 67 7.94 -6.96 0.17
CA GLY A 67 7.79 -5.75 -0.64
C GLY A 67 8.38 -4.53 0.04
N TYR A 68 9.13 -3.74 -0.73
CA TYR A 68 9.55 -2.38 -0.38
C TYR A 68 8.88 -1.40 -1.33
N VAL A 69 7.80 -0.80 -0.85
CA VAL A 69 6.90 0.05 -1.63
C VAL A 69 7.28 1.51 -1.44
N ILE A 70 7.39 2.24 -2.56
CA ILE A 70 7.54 3.69 -2.55
C ILE A 70 6.35 4.30 -3.30
N ILE A 71 5.61 5.16 -2.61
CA ILE A 71 4.44 5.85 -3.16
C ILE A 71 4.83 7.29 -3.47
N TYR A 72 4.69 7.66 -4.74
CA TYR A 72 4.70 9.06 -5.20
C TYR A 72 3.26 9.49 -5.53
N ASP A 73 3.09 10.75 -5.88
CA ASP A 73 1.77 11.34 -6.17
C ASP A 73 0.99 10.53 -7.22
N ASN A 74 1.65 10.10 -8.31
CA ASN A 74 0.98 9.46 -9.44
C ASN A 74 1.49 8.05 -9.76
N VAL A 75 2.47 7.53 -9.01
CA VAL A 75 3.11 6.25 -9.31
C VAL A 75 3.48 5.51 -8.04
N VAL A 76 3.42 4.18 -8.11
CA VAL A 76 3.84 3.29 -7.03
C VAL A 76 4.93 2.37 -7.55
N TYR A 77 6.02 2.26 -6.80
CA TYR A 77 7.10 1.32 -7.04
C TYR A 77 7.07 0.23 -5.98
N ASN A 78 7.41 -0.99 -6.36
CA ASN A 78 7.66 -2.09 -5.43
C ASN A 78 8.98 -2.77 -5.83
N ASN A 79 9.94 -2.83 -4.89
CA ASN A 79 11.26 -3.44 -5.11
C ASN A 79 12.00 -2.87 -6.34
N GLY A 80 11.91 -1.55 -6.53
CA GLY A 80 12.60 -0.84 -7.62
C GLY A 80 11.85 -0.81 -8.96
N SER A 81 10.76 -1.56 -9.10
CA SER A 81 9.94 -1.59 -10.33
C SER A 81 8.61 -0.88 -10.14
N GLN A 82 8.19 -0.09 -11.13
CA GLN A 82 6.85 0.48 -11.15
C GLN A 82 5.80 -0.64 -11.22
N ILE A 83 4.74 -0.52 -10.43
CA ILE A 83 3.60 -1.43 -10.45
C ILE A 83 2.33 -0.70 -10.91
N ASN A 84 1.49 -1.41 -11.67
CA ASN A 84 0.21 -0.90 -12.11
C ASN A 84 -0.88 -1.27 -11.11
N SER A 85 -1.88 -0.39 -10.95
CA SER A 85 -3.07 -0.71 -10.16
C SER A 85 -3.89 -1.79 -10.86
N LEU A 86 -4.45 -2.71 -10.07
CA LEU A 86 -5.42 -3.70 -10.52
C LEU A 86 -6.78 -3.06 -10.80
N TYR A 87 -7.16 -2.09 -9.96
CA TYR A 87 -8.46 -1.46 -9.99
C TYR A 87 -8.42 -0.06 -9.37
N SER A 88 -9.33 0.82 -9.80
CA SER A 88 -9.58 2.13 -9.22
C SER A 88 -10.99 2.20 -8.68
N ILE A 89 -11.13 2.53 -7.40
CA ILE A 89 -12.42 2.74 -6.75
C ILE A 89 -12.66 4.26 -6.69
N PRO A 90 -13.69 4.78 -7.37
CA PRO A 90 -14.08 6.17 -7.24
C PRO A 90 -14.37 6.49 -5.77
N SER A 91 -13.90 7.65 -5.32
CA SER A 91 -14.32 8.18 -4.02
C SER A 91 -15.80 8.55 -4.11
N VAL A 92 -16.60 8.02 -3.17
CA VAL A 92 -18.04 8.30 -3.05
C VAL A 92 -18.26 9.71 -2.52
#